data_AF-A0A3D5DQU8-F1
#
_entry.id   AF-A0A3D5DQU8-F1
#
_cell.length_a   1.000
_cell.length_b   1.000
_cell.length_c   1.000
_cell.angle_alpha   90.00
_cell.angle_beta   90.00
_cell.angle_gamma   90.00
#
_symmetry.space_group_name_H-M   'P 1'
#
loop_
_entity.id
_entity.type
_entity.pdbx_description
1 polymer ?
#
loop_
_entity_poly.entity_id
_entity_poly.type
_entity_poly.pdbx_seq_one_letter_code
_entity_poly.pdbx_strand_id
1 'polypeptide(L)'
;MPRAVRHTVDTPEHWRDVRQLLNRHRHELAGAASYLYPGAGRVAASPLLCRPQWVPGAPVELDRVMLGWVEDAPAPSVVGTEAVAEGVLPFRTDAERYRAYANALGALDPPAVFENRPAYRLLTADLTGEKPRMSLARGRYFDGVNVGEAVAHELAAAWRDDPAELALDRLPFRRAVGDPCDL
;
A
#
# COMPACT_ATOMS: atom_id res chain seq x y z
N MET A 1 -31.14 3.87 23.38
CA MET A 1 -30.19 4.02 22.26
C MET A 1 -30.16 2.70 21.51
N PRO A 2 -30.70 2.58 20.29
CA PRO A 2 -30.65 1.33 19.54
C PRO A 2 -29.19 1.08 19.13
N ARG A 3 -28.67 -0.09 19.50
CA ARG A 3 -27.33 -0.55 19.14
C ARG A 3 -27.33 -0.87 17.65
N ALA A 4 -26.54 -0.17 16.86
CA ALA A 4 -26.40 -0.44 15.43
C ALA A 4 -25.97 -1.91 15.23
N VAL A 5 -26.67 -2.62 14.35
CA VAL A 5 -26.32 -4.00 13.97
C VAL A 5 -24.97 -3.93 13.26
N ARG A 6 -23.93 -4.49 13.89
CA ARG A 6 -22.60 -4.55 13.28
C ARG A 6 -22.63 -5.57 12.16
N HIS A 7 -22.21 -5.17 10.96
CA HIS A 7 -21.90 -6.14 9.92
C HIS A 7 -20.64 -6.90 10.34
N THR A 8 -20.65 -8.22 10.19
CA THR A 8 -19.56 -9.12 10.62
C THR A 8 -18.20 -8.70 10.04
N VAL A 9 -18.23 -8.09 8.84
CA VAL A 9 -17.06 -7.60 8.10
C VAL A 9 -16.32 -6.42 8.78
N ASP A 10 -16.97 -5.68 9.68
CA ASP A 10 -16.36 -4.49 10.29
C ASP A 10 -15.76 -4.74 11.69
N THR A 11 -15.69 -6.01 12.11
CA THR A 11 -15.22 -6.39 13.45
C THR A 11 -13.70 -6.53 13.52
N PRO A 12 -13.07 -6.27 14.69
CA PRO A 12 -11.64 -6.57 14.90
C PRO A 12 -11.26 -8.02 14.60
N GLU A 13 -12.16 -8.97 14.87
CA GLU A 13 -11.97 -10.40 14.62
C GLU A 13 -11.92 -10.67 13.11
N HIS A 14 -12.90 -10.18 12.35
CA HIS A 14 -12.91 -10.32 10.89
C HIS A 14 -11.68 -9.68 10.25
N TRP A 15 -11.29 -8.49 10.71
CA TRP A 15 -10.10 -7.80 10.23
C TRP A 15 -8.83 -8.63 10.46
N ARG A 16 -8.69 -9.27 11.63
CA ARG A 16 -7.57 -10.19 11.88
C ARG A 16 -7.59 -11.39 10.95
N ASP A 17 -8.77 -11.97 10.68
CA ASP A 17 -8.89 -13.10 9.75
C ASP A 17 -8.42 -12.74 8.34
N VAL A 18 -8.85 -11.58 7.83
CA VAL A 18 -8.40 -11.07 6.51
C VAL A 18 -6.90 -10.80 6.53
N ARG A 19 -6.37 -10.21 7.62
CA ARG A 19 -4.93 -9.95 7.75
C ARG A 19 -4.10 -11.24 7.75
N GLN A 20 -4.57 -12.28 8.44
CA GLN A 20 -3.90 -13.59 8.43
C GLN A 20 -3.95 -14.23 7.05
N LEU A 21 -5.07 -14.12 6.34
CA LEU A 21 -5.20 -14.57 4.95
C LEU A 21 -4.22 -13.83 4.04
N LEU A 22 -4.13 -12.50 4.14
CA LEU A 22 -3.16 -11.68 3.42
C LEU A 22 -1.74 -12.20 3.66
N ASN A 23 -1.36 -12.41 4.92
CA ASN A 23 -0.02 -12.87 5.28
C ASN A 23 0.30 -14.28 4.74
N ARG A 24 -0.69 -15.19 4.69
CA ARG A 24 -0.50 -16.54 4.15
C ARG A 24 -0.40 -16.59 2.63
N HIS A 25 -1.06 -15.67 1.91
CA HIS A 25 -1.19 -15.70 0.45
C HIS A 25 -0.55 -14.48 -0.24
N ARG A 26 0.51 -13.90 0.34
CA ARG A 26 1.14 -12.68 -0.21
C ARG A 26 1.61 -12.86 -1.65
N HIS A 27 2.09 -14.05 -2.00
CA HIS A 27 2.58 -14.31 -3.36
C HIS A 27 1.44 -14.32 -4.38
N GLU A 28 0.37 -15.06 -4.10
CA GLU A 28 -0.81 -15.16 -4.97
C GLU A 28 -1.51 -13.80 -5.10
N LEU A 29 -1.66 -13.07 -3.98
CA LEU A 29 -2.26 -11.74 -3.96
C LEU A 29 -1.41 -10.71 -4.71
N ALA A 30 -0.08 -10.79 -4.65
CA ALA A 30 0.79 -9.94 -5.47
C ALA A 30 0.63 -10.25 -6.97
N GLY A 31 0.54 -11.54 -7.33
CA GLY A 31 0.21 -11.99 -8.68
C GLY A 31 -1.11 -11.41 -9.16
N ALA A 32 -2.19 -11.59 -8.40
CA ALA A 32 -3.52 -11.06 -8.72
C ALA A 32 -3.51 -9.52 -8.83
N ALA A 33 -2.88 -8.83 -7.88
CA ALA A 33 -2.73 -7.37 -7.87
C ALA A 33 -2.07 -6.86 -9.15
N SER A 34 -1.07 -7.57 -9.68
CA SER A 34 -0.34 -7.14 -10.87
C SER A 34 -1.21 -7.13 -12.14
N TYR A 35 -2.23 -7.98 -12.21
CA TYR A 35 -3.16 -8.02 -13.35
C TYR A 35 -4.19 -6.89 -13.34
N LEU A 36 -4.36 -6.20 -12.20
CA LEU A 36 -5.21 -5.01 -12.10
C LEU A 36 -4.62 -3.79 -12.82
N TYR A 37 -3.35 -3.85 -13.22
CA TYR A 37 -2.64 -2.73 -13.86
C TYR A 37 -1.94 -3.17 -15.16
N PRO A 38 -2.70 -3.51 -16.22
CA PRO A 38 -2.11 -3.98 -17.48
C PRO A 38 -1.23 -2.94 -18.19
N GLY A 39 -1.39 -1.64 -17.86
CA GLY A 39 -0.55 -0.57 -18.39
C GLY A 39 0.76 -0.33 -17.63
N ALA A 40 0.95 -0.94 -16.46
CA ALA A 40 2.17 -0.80 -15.69
C ALA A 40 3.25 -1.78 -16.17
N GLY A 41 4.51 -1.33 -16.17
CA GLY A 41 5.66 -2.20 -16.44
C GLY A 41 5.85 -3.23 -15.33
N ARG A 42 6.59 -4.31 -15.62
CA ARG A 42 6.97 -5.33 -14.64
C ARG A 42 8.48 -5.57 -14.66
N VAL A 43 9.04 -5.84 -13.49
CA VAL A 43 10.45 -6.23 -13.39
C VAL A 43 10.60 -7.66 -13.88
N ALA A 44 11.16 -7.83 -15.09
CA ALA A 44 11.31 -9.13 -15.75
C ALA A 44 9.99 -9.92 -15.74
N ALA A 45 10.02 -11.20 -15.35
CA ALA A 45 8.84 -12.07 -15.26
C ALA A 45 8.12 -12.00 -13.90
N SER A 46 8.47 -11.06 -13.02
CA SER A 46 7.91 -10.96 -11.67
C SER A 46 6.61 -10.16 -11.62
N PRO A 47 5.81 -10.26 -10.53
CA PRO A 47 4.63 -9.43 -10.33
C PRO A 47 4.96 -8.00 -9.84
N LEU A 48 6.25 -7.66 -9.68
CA LEU A 48 6.67 -6.34 -9.20
C LEU A 48 6.43 -5.29 -10.29
N LEU A 49 5.47 -4.40 -10.03
CA LEU A 49 5.15 -3.28 -10.90
C LEU A 49 6.29 -2.24 -10.87
N CYS A 50 6.59 -1.68 -12.03
CA CYS A 50 7.66 -0.70 -12.15
C CYS A 50 7.40 0.30 -13.29
N ARG A 51 8.21 1.36 -13.30
CA ARG A 51 8.39 2.19 -14.48
C ARG A 51 9.65 1.77 -15.25
N PRO A 52 9.68 1.88 -16.59
CA PRO A 52 10.87 1.53 -17.37
C PRO A 52 12.15 2.22 -16.87
N GLN A 53 12.05 3.49 -16.48
CA GLN A 53 13.17 4.27 -15.97
C GLN A 53 13.72 3.81 -14.61
N TRP A 54 13.05 2.88 -13.92
CA TRP A 54 13.54 2.31 -12.66
C TRP A 54 14.40 1.05 -12.88
N VAL A 55 14.37 0.47 -14.09
CA VAL A 55 15.01 -0.81 -14.39
C VAL A 55 16.13 -0.58 -15.40
N PRO A 56 17.36 -0.28 -14.96
CA PRO A 56 18.47 -0.10 -15.88
C PRO A 56 18.82 -1.41 -16.59
N GLY A 57 19.32 -1.32 -17.83
CA GLY A 57 19.69 -2.49 -18.63
C GLY A 57 20.90 -3.28 -18.09
N ALA A 58 21.66 -2.68 -17.17
CA ALA A 58 22.75 -3.30 -16.44
C ALA A 58 22.82 -2.70 -15.02
N PRO A 59 23.45 -3.37 -14.04
CA PRO A 59 23.69 -2.80 -12.73
C PRO A 59 24.37 -1.42 -12.82
N VAL A 60 23.91 -0.48 -11.99
CA VAL A 60 24.46 0.87 -11.88
C VAL A 60 25.30 0.96 -10.61
N GLU A 61 26.53 1.44 -10.73
CA GLU A 61 27.39 1.71 -9.57
C GLU A 61 26.75 2.77 -8.66
N LEU A 62 26.69 2.51 -7.36
CA LEU A 62 25.98 3.36 -6.41
C LEU A 62 26.55 4.78 -6.34
N ASP A 63 27.87 4.94 -6.52
CA ASP A 63 28.55 6.24 -6.54
C ASP A 63 28.20 7.11 -7.75
N ARG A 64 27.59 6.52 -8.79
CA ARG A 64 27.08 7.22 -9.97
C ARG A 64 25.64 7.68 -9.83
N VAL A 65 24.92 7.24 -8.81
CA VAL A 65 23.52 7.63 -8.58
C VAL A 65 23.48 8.99 -7.89
N MET A 66 23.04 10.00 -8.62
CA MET A 66 22.86 11.34 -8.08
C MET A 66 21.62 11.39 -7.19
N LEU A 67 21.80 11.83 -5.95
CA LEU A 67 20.70 12.01 -4.99
C LEU A 67 20.32 13.48 -4.88
N GLY A 68 19.05 13.78 -5.10
CA GLY A 68 18.43 15.07 -4.81
C GLY A 68 17.60 15.00 -3.54
N TRP A 69 17.66 16.04 -2.71
CA TRP A 69 16.78 16.22 -1.56
C TRP A 69 15.77 17.34 -1.83
N VAL A 70 14.49 17.08 -1.55
CA VAL A 70 13.41 18.05 -1.68
C VAL A 70 12.81 18.29 -0.31
N GLU A 71 13.08 19.45 0.28
CA GLU A 71 12.62 19.82 1.63
C GLU A 71 11.10 19.93 1.68
N ASP A 72 10.52 20.69 0.74
CA ASP A 72 9.07 20.97 0.66
C ASP A 72 8.43 20.15 -0.48
N ALA A 73 8.47 18.83 -0.35
CA ALA A 73 7.85 17.95 -1.32
C ALA A 73 6.32 18.04 -1.28
N PRO A 74 5.63 17.91 -2.44
CA PRO A 74 4.18 17.87 -2.45
C PRO A 74 3.65 16.68 -1.63
N ALA A 75 2.56 16.90 -0.90
CA ALA A 75 1.87 15.83 -0.20
C ALA A 75 1.43 14.73 -1.18
N PRO A 76 1.47 13.45 -0.78
CA PRO A 76 0.90 12.39 -1.61
C PRO A 76 -0.60 12.61 -1.79
N SER A 77 -1.15 12.10 -2.88
CA SER A 77 -2.58 12.20 -3.20
C SER A 77 -3.48 11.47 -2.21
N VAL A 78 -2.96 10.39 -1.62
CA VAL A 78 -3.64 9.54 -0.63
C VAL A 78 -2.68 9.22 0.52
N VAL A 79 -3.14 9.37 1.76
CA VAL A 79 -2.37 9.06 2.99
C VAL A 79 -2.98 7.93 3.83
N GLY A 80 -4.16 7.43 3.47
CA GLY A 80 -4.82 6.31 4.16
C GLY A 80 -5.61 6.72 5.41
N THR A 81 -6.09 7.97 5.42
CA THR A 81 -6.99 8.51 6.48
C THR A 81 -8.25 9.16 5.92
N GLU A 82 -8.41 9.15 4.60
CA GLU A 82 -9.58 9.64 3.87
C GLU A 82 -10.79 8.74 4.12
N ALA A 83 -12.00 9.26 3.92
CA ALA A 83 -13.24 8.49 4.10
C ALA A 83 -13.28 7.20 3.26
N VAL A 84 -12.63 7.19 2.08
CA VAL A 84 -12.54 6.00 1.23
C VAL A 84 -11.76 4.85 1.89
N ALA A 85 -10.90 5.13 2.88
CA ALA A 85 -10.17 4.12 3.64
C ALA A 85 -11.03 3.45 4.73
N GLU A 86 -12.21 3.98 5.06
CA GLU A 86 -13.05 3.42 6.15
C GLU A 86 -13.41 1.94 5.95
N GLY A 87 -13.53 1.50 4.69
CA GLY A 87 -13.84 0.10 4.34
C GLY A 87 -12.75 -0.90 4.75
N VAL A 88 -11.52 -0.43 5.01
CA VAL A 88 -10.41 -1.29 5.47
C VAL A 88 -10.02 -1.04 6.94
N LEU A 89 -10.73 -0.15 7.62
CA LEU A 89 -10.45 0.27 9.00
C LEU A 89 -11.51 -0.32 9.94
N PRO A 90 -11.18 -1.27 10.83
CA PRO A 90 -12.19 -1.89 11.68
C PRO A 90 -12.66 -0.93 12.76
N PHE A 91 -13.82 -1.24 13.35
CA PHE A 91 -14.28 -0.49 14.53
C PHE A 91 -13.39 -0.76 15.75
N ARG A 92 -12.88 0.30 16.37
CA ARG A 92 -12.18 0.29 17.66
C ARG A 92 -13.14 0.22 18.83
N THR A 93 -14.27 0.91 18.73
CA THR A 93 -15.38 0.93 19.71
C THR A 93 -16.72 0.77 19.00
N ASP A 94 -17.86 0.90 19.69
CA ASP A 94 -19.18 0.86 19.04
C ASP A 94 -19.44 2.02 18.07
N ALA A 95 -18.71 3.14 18.18
CA ALA A 95 -18.97 4.36 17.41
C ALA A 95 -17.76 4.87 16.61
N GLU A 96 -16.58 4.27 16.79
CA GLU A 96 -15.33 4.81 16.27
C GLU A 96 -14.51 3.73 15.56
N ARG A 97 -14.09 4.01 14.32
CA ARG A 97 -13.10 3.23 13.58
C ARG A 97 -11.69 3.65 13.95
N TYR A 98 -10.71 2.77 13.74
CA TYR A 98 -9.31 3.20 13.77
C TYR A 98 -9.08 4.29 12.73
N ARG A 99 -8.27 5.31 13.08
CA ARG A 99 -8.01 6.46 12.21
C ARG A 99 -7.20 6.13 10.96
N ALA A 100 -6.28 5.17 11.07
CA ALA A 100 -5.40 4.74 9.99
C ALA A 100 -5.07 3.25 10.15
N TYR A 101 -4.62 2.61 9.06
CA TYR A 101 -4.36 1.18 9.05
C TYR A 101 -3.24 0.79 10.03
N ALA A 102 -2.19 1.61 10.16
CA ALA A 102 -1.13 1.38 11.15
C ALA A 102 -1.65 1.41 12.59
N ASN A 103 -2.70 2.19 12.90
CA ASN A 103 -3.30 2.19 14.24
C ASN A 103 -4.03 0.87 14.53
N ALA A 104 -4.77 0.36 13.55
CA ALA A 104 -5.43 -0.94 13.66
C ALA A 104 -4.39 -2.07 13.78
N LEU A 105 -3.36 -2.05 12.92
CA LEU A 105 -2.29 -3.04 12.93
C LEU A 105 -1.56 -3.09 14.28
N GLY A 106 -1.16 -1.94 14.83
CA GLY A 106 -0.47 -1.88 16.12
C GLY A 106 -1.34 -2.32 17.32
N ALA A 107 -2.66 -2.17 17.22
CA ALA A 107 -3.58 -2.56 18.30
C ALA A 107 -4.06 -4.02 18.19
N LEU A 108 -4.24 -4.53 16.97
CA LEU A 108 -4.92 -5.80 16.73
C LEU A 108 -3.96 -6.94 16.39
N ASP A 109 -2.86 -6.66 15.70
CA ASP A 109 -1.90 -7.66 15.22
C ASP A 109 -0.47 -7.07 15.12
N PRO A 110 0.10 -6.59 16.25
CA PRO A 110 1.35 -5.84 16.22
C PRO A 110 2.54 -6.71 15.81
N PRO A 111 3.32 -6.28 14.80
CA PRO A 111 4.63 -6.87 14.53
C PRO A 111 5.57 -6.74 15.74
N ALA A 112 6.56 -7.63 15.83
CA ALA A 112 7.55 -7.62 16.92
C ALA A 112 8.33 -6.29 17.03
N VAL A 113 8.58 -5.63 15.90
CA VAL A 113 9.12 -4.28 15.83
C VAL A 113 8.16 -3.45 14.98
N PHE A 114 7.48 -2.49 15.60
CA PHE A 114 6.47 -1.67 14.91
C PHE A 114 6.52 -0.22 15.41
N GLU A 115 7.38 0.56 14.77
CA GLU A 115 7.66 1.95 15.15
C GLU A 115 7.58 2.85 13.91
N ASN A 116 7.03 4.06 14.10
CA ASN A 116 6.92 5.04 13.02
C ASN A 116 8.24 5.81 12.79
N ARG A 117 9.27 5.10 12.33
CA ARG A 117 10.62 5.63 12.14
C ARG A 117 10.72 6.56 10.91
N PRO A 118 11.67 7.52 10.91
CA PRO A 118 11.99 8.29 9.70
C PRO A 118 12.32 7.37 8.53
N ALA A 119 11.83 7.73 7.35
CA ALA A 119 12.09 7.06 6.09
C ALA A 119 12.36 8.08 4.98
N TYR A 120 12.77 7.61 3.81
CA TYR A 120 12.92 8.41 2.60
C TYR A 120 11.76 8.09 1.67
N ARG A 121 10.97 9.11 1.30
CA ARG A 121 9.98 9.00 0.23
C ARG A 121 10.69 9.25 -1.09
N LEU A 122 10.58 8.29 -2.01
CA LEU A 122 11.03 8.50 -3.38
C LEU A 122 10.04 9.43 -4.08
N LEU A 123 10.50 10.43 -4.82
CA LEU A 123 9.62 11.30 -5.60
C LEU A 123 9.78 11.01 -7.09
N THR A 124 11.03 10.85 -7.53
CA THR A 124 11.36 10.50 -8.90
C THR A 124 12.57 9.58 -8.90
N ALA A 125 12.63 8.71 -9.90
CA ALA A 125 13.81 7.91 -10.21
C ALA A 125 13.93 7.76 -11.72
N ASP A 126 15.10 8.08 -12.25
CA ASP A 126 15.54 7.75 -13.60
C ASP A 126 16.93 7.16 -13.49
N LEU A 127 16.98 5.83 -13.53
CA LEU A 127 18.20 5.02 -13.42
C LEU A 127 18.73 4.58 -14.79
N THR A 128 17.98 4.86 -15.86
CA THR A 128 18.30 4.44 -17.23
C THR A 128 19.11 5.46 -18.01
N GLY A 129 19.10 6.73 -17.59
CA GLY A 129 19.86 7.79 -18.26
C GLY A 129 21.38 7.72 -18.03
N GLU A 130 22.14 8.49 -18.81
CA GLU A 130 23.61 8.62 -18.66
C GLU A 130 24.04 9.10 -17.27
N LYS A 131 23.16 9.83 -16.58
CA LYS A 131 23.31 10.29 -15.20
C LYS A 131 22.12 9.77 -14.37
N PRO A 132 22.23 8.55 -13.82
CA PRO A 132 21.23 7.96 -12.95
C PRO A 132 20.93 8.88 -11.76
N ARG A 133 19.66 9.11 -11.45
CA ARG A 133 19.26 10.04 -10.40
C ARG A 133 17.99 9.65 -9.69
N MET A 134 17.91 10.03 -8.42
CA MET A 134 16.74 9.86 -7.56
C MET A 134 16.50 11.16 -6.78
N SER A 135 15.26 11.62 -6.72
CA SER A 135 14.86 12.70 -5.82
C SER A 135 14.11 12.11 -4.64
N LEU A 136 14.52 12.49 -3.44
CA LEU A 136 14.01 11.99 -2.18
C LEU A 136 13.43 13.14 -1.36
N ALA A 137 12.44 12.82 -0.55
CA ALA A 137 11.90 13.70 0.47
C ALA A 137 11.78 12.96 1.80
N ARG A 138 11.45 13.71 2.84
CA ARG A 138 11.18 13.14 4.16
C ARG A 138 9.89 12.32 4.11
N GLY A 139 9.96 11.10 4.63
CA GLY A 139 8.80 10.27 4.87
C GLY A 139 8.87 9.60 6.24
N ARG A 140 7.89 8.76 6.52
CA ARG A 140 7.86 7.89 7.70
C ARG A 140 7.39 6.50 7.33
N TYR A 141 7.81 5.52 8.12
CA TYR A 141 7.46 4.12 7.90
C TYR A 141 5.93 3.90 7.82
N PHE A 142 5.14 4.56 8.67
CA PHE A 142 3.69 4.37 8.65
C PHE A 142 2.99 5.00 7.45
N ASP A 143 3.63 5.91 6.70
CA ASP A 143 3.04 6.47 5.47
C ASP A 143 2.85 5.33 4.44
N GLY A 144 3.85 4.45 4.31
CA GLY A 144 3.75 3.25 3.47
C GLY A 144 2.79 2.19 4.03
N VAL A 145 2.74 2.01 5.36
CA VAL A 145 1.81 1.05 5.99
C VAL A 145 0.35 1.47 5.80
N ASN A 146 0.06 2.76 5.95
CA ASN A 146 -1.31 3.28 5.87
C ASN A 146 -1.93 3.18 4.48
N VAL A 147 -1.10 3.09 3.43
CA VAL A 147 -1.56 2.94 2.05
C VAL A 147 -1.31 1.52 1.55
N GLY A 148 -0.07 1.05 1.54
CA GLY A 148 0.35 -0.22 0.94
C GLY A 148 -0.28 -1.45 1.61
N GLU A 149 -0.21 -1.55 2.94
CA GLU A 149 -0.85 -2.68 3.64
C GLU A 149 -2.38 -2.57 3.62
N ALA A 150 -2.92 -1.35 3.59
CA ALA A 150 -4.36 -1.11 3.49
C ALA A 150 -4.94 -1.57 2.14
N VAL A 151 -4.33 -1.22 0.99
CA VAL A 151 -4.78 -1.73 -0.33
C VAL A 151 -4.51 -3.22 -0.51
N ALA A 152 -3.53 -3.78 0.19
CA ALA A 152 -3.31 -5.22 0.22
C ALA A 152 -4.39 -5.93 1.05
N HIS A 153 -4.81 -5.33 2.17
CA HIS A 153 -5.91 -5.83 2.99
C HIS A 153 -7.24 -5.78 2.24
N GLU A 154 -7.54 -4.68 1.56
CA GLU A 154 -8.74 -4.54 0.71
C GLU A 154 -8.81 -5.66 -0.34
N LEU A 155 -7.68 -5.89 -1.03
CA LEU A 155 -7.57 -6.95 -2.03
C LEU A 155 -7.77 -8.34 -1.40
N ALA A 156 -7.20 -8.58 -0.23
CA ALA A 156 -7.34 -9.85 0.48
C ALA A 156 -8.79 -10.10 0.92
N ALA A 157 -9.51 -9.06 1.36
CA ALA A 157 -10.94 -9.16 1.67
C ALA A 157 -11.75 -9.52 0.43
N ALA A 158 -11.54 -8.79 -0.68
CA ALA A 158 -12.23 -9.07 -1.94
C ALA A 158 -11.90 -10.46 -2.50
N TRP A 159 -10.64 -10.90 -2.40
CA TRP A 159 -10.20 -12.22 -2.84
C TRP A 159 -10.80 -13.33 -1.99
N ARG A 160 -11.00 -13.11 -0.69
CA ARG A 160 -11.70 -14.07 0.19
C ARG A 160 -13.14 -14.28 -0.24
N ASP A 161 -13.81 -13.21 -0.66
CA ASP A 161 -15.22 -13.24 -1.06
C ASP A 161 -15.40 -13.86 -2.45
N ASP A 162 -14.59 -13.43 -3.43
CA ASP A 162 -14.58 -13.98 -4.78
C ASP A 162 -13.21 -13.80 -5.47
N PRO A 163 -12.36 -14.84 -5.48
CA PRO A 163 -11.06 -14.80 -6.15
C PRO A 163 -11.13 -14.53 -7.66
N ALA A 164 -12.22 -14.91 -8.33
CA ALA A 164 -12.34 -14.89 -9.78
C ALA A 164 -12.75 -13.51 -10.33
N GLU A 165 -13.34 -12.66 -9.50
CA GLU A 165 -13.90 -11.37 -9.89
C GLU A 165 -13.14 -10.16 -9.32
N LEU A 166 -11.82 -10.29 -9.15
CA LEU A 166 -11.00 -9.16 -8.72
C LEU A 166 -10.95 -8.08 -9.81
N ALA A 167 -11.53 -6.91 -9.51
CA ALA A 167 -11.53 -5.74 -10.37
C ALA A 167 -11.35 -4.46 -9.55
N LEU A 168 -10.70 -3.44 -10.13
CA LEU A 168 -10.47 -2.15 -9.46
C LEU A 168 -11.76 -1.46 -8.98
N ASP A 169 -12.89 -1.67 -9.68
CA ASP A 169 -14.18 -1.10 -9.28
C ASP A 169 -14.74 -1.70 -7.99
N ARG A 170 -14.26 -2.88 -7.57
CA ARG A 170 -14.58 -3.51 -6.28
C ARG A 170 -13.58 -3.15 -5.18
N LEU A 171 -12.59 -2.31 -5.47
CA LEU A 171 -11.48 -1.95 -4.60
C LEU A 171 -11.39 -0.42 -4.49
N PRO A 172 -12.36 0.24 -3.84
CA PRO A 172 -12.48 1.70 -3.85
C PRO A 172 -11.24 2.41 -3.28
N PHE A 173 -10.61 1.89 -2.24
CA PHE A 173 -9.40 2.49 -1.68
C PHE A 173 -8.21 2.34 -2.63
N ARG A 174 -7.99 1.15 -3.19
CA ARG A 174 -6.96 0.93 -4.23
C ARG A 174 -7.20 1.78 -5.48
N ARG A 175 -8.46 1.95 -5.89
CA ARG A 175 -8.82 2.83 -7.02
C ARG A 175 -8.51 4.29 -6.71
N ALA A 176 -8.72 4.75 -5.47
CA ALA A 176 -8.40 6.10 -5.05
C ALA A 176 -6.88 6.38 -5.05
N VAL A 177 -6.04 5.39 -4.72
CA VAL A 177 -4.58 5.49 -4.82
C VAL A 177 -4.14 5.74 -6.28
N GLY A 178 -4.82 5.13 -7.25
CA GLY A 178 -4.58 5.38 -8.67
C GLY A 178 -3.37 4.61 -9.20
N ASP A 179 -2.33 5.33 -9.67
CA ASP A 179 -1.14 4.74 -10.25
C ASP A 179 -0.29 4.06 -9.15
N PRO A 180 -0.10 2.72 -9.19
CA PRO A 180 0.68 2.01 -8.16
C PRO A 180 2.18 2.30 -8.25
N CYS A 181 2.63 2.99 -9.30
CA CYS A 181 3.99 3.45 -9.49
C CYS A 181 4.15 4.96 -9.21
N ASP A 182 3.10 5.63 -8.68
CA ASP A 182 3.25 6.97 -8.11
C ASP A 182 3.97 6.85 -6.75
N LEU A 183 4.99 7.69 -6.54
CA LEU A 183 6.00 7.53 -5.48
C LEU A 183 5.81 8.51 -4.31
#